data_AF-A0AB33GR32-F1
#
_entry.id   AF-A0AB33GR32-F1
#
_cell.length_a   1.000
_cell.length_b   1.000
_cell.length_c   1.000
_cell.angle_alpha   90.00
_cell.angle_beta   90.00
_cell.angle_gamma   90.00
#
_symmetry.space_group_name_H-M   'P 1'
#
loop_
_entity.id
_entity.type
_entity.pdbx_description
1 polymer ?
#
loop_
_entity_poly.entity_id
_entity_poly.type
_entity_poly.pdbx_seq_one_letter_code
_entity_poly.pdbx_strand_id
1 'polypeptide(L)' 'MNQVQLNIQGHLELIDERLAQVEALVSSVHRTISSYEASLYMQEAAKLLIVARELTQEARGCSLSLSEQLNDKGGE' A
#
# COMPACT_ATOMS: atom_id res chain seq x y z
N MET A 1 -18.71 21.01 -0.47
CA MET A 1 -17.77 19.98 -0.97
C MET A 1 -18.58 19.05 -1.85
N ASN A 2 -18.20 18.84 -3.12
CA ASN A 2 -18.95 17.91 -3.96
C ASN A 2 -18.49 16.46 -3.71
N GLN A 3 -19.28 15.47 -4.14
CA GLN A 3 -19.00 14.04 -3.94
C GLN A 3 -17.62 13.59 -4.47
N VAL A 4 -17.08 14.28 -5.49
CA VAL A 4 -15.77 13.98 -6.09
C VAL A 4 -14.65 14.34 -5.13
N GLN A 5 -14.74 15.52 -4.52
CA GLN A 5 -13.73 15.99 -3.57
C GLN A 5 -13.68 15.09 -2.33
N LEU A 6 -14.84 14.61 -1.86
CA LEU A 6 -14.94 13.62 -0.79
C LEU A 6 -14.32 12.27 -1.16
N ASN A 7 -14.59 11.78 -2.38
CA ASN A 7 -13.99 10.54 -2.86
C ASN A 7 -12.47 10.66 -3.01
N ILE A 8 -11.96 11.76 -3.60
CA ILE A 8 -10.52 11.99 -3.73
C ILE A 8 -9.84 11.97 -2.37
N GLN A 9 -10.42 12.67 -1.39
CA GLN A 9 -9.86 12.72 -0.05
C GLN A 9 -9.83 11.34 0.63
N GLY A 10 -10.93 10.57 0.57
CA GLY A 10 -10.96 9.23 1.15
C GLY A 10 -9.98 8.24 0.49
N HIS A 11 -9.74 8.37 -0.82
CA HIS A 11 -8.75 7.53 -1.51
C HIS A 11 -7.31 7.94 -1.17
N LEU A 12 -7.03 9.24 -0.99
CA LEU A 12 -5.72 9.72 -0.53
C LEU A 12 -5.41 9.22 0.88
N GLU A 13 -6.38 9.29 1.79
CA GLU A 13 -6.26 8.77 3.16
C GLU A 13 -5.95 7.25 3.15
N LEU A 14 -6.64 6.48 2.29
CA LEU A 14 -6.35 5.06 2.07
C LEU A 14 -4.94 4.81 1.51
N ILE A 15 -4.48 5.60 0.56
CA ILE A 15 -3.13 5.47 -0.01
C ILE A 15 -2.06 5.75 1.06
N ASP A 16 -2.23 6.80 1.85
CA ASP A 16 -1.30 7.15 2.93
C ASP A 16 -1.24 6.05 4.01
N GLU A 17 -2.40 5.49 4.38
CA GLU A 17 -2.47 4.36 5.30
C GLU A 17 -1.71 3.14 4.76
N ARG A 18 -1.90 2.80 3.49
CA ARG A 18 -1.22 1.66 2.84
C ARG A 18 0.29 1.89 2.72
N LEU A 19 0.73 3.11 2.43
CA LEU A 19 2.16 3.45 2.39
C LEU A 19 2.82 3.30 3.77
N ALA A 20 2.17 3.76 4.84
CA ALA A 20 2.67 3.59 6.21
C ALA A 20 2.79 2.11 6.60
N GLN A 21 1.83 1.27 6.19
CA GLN A 21 1.88 -0.17 6.42
C GLN A 21 3.05 -0.83 5.66
N VAL A 22 3.29 -0.43 4.41
CA VAL A 22 4.45 -0.92 3.62
C VAL A 22 5.77 -0.52 4.29
N GLU A 23 5.90 0.71 4.78
CA GLU A 23 7.10 1.20 5.45
C GLU A 23 7.42 0.42 6.74
N ALA A 24 6.40 0.14 7.55
CA ALA A 24 6.52 -0.69 8.74
C ALA A 24 6.97 -2.12 8.40
N LEU A 25 6.42 -2.71 7.34
CA LEU A 25 6.77 -4.06 6.88
C LEU A 25 8.21 -4.14 6.36
N VAL A 26 8.64 -3.18 5.53
CA VAL A 26 10.02 -3.11 5.01
C VAL A 26 11.02 -2.97 6.16
N SER A 27 10.71 -2.13 7.14
CA SER A 27 11.54 -1.96 8.34
C SER A 27 11.68 -3.26 9.15
N SER A 28 10.59 -4.02 9.26
CA SER A 28 10.58 -5.32 9.93
C SER A 28 11.41 -6.37 9.17
N VAL A 29 11.25 -6.46 7.85
CA VAL A 29 12.04 -7.35 6.99
C VAL A 29 13.53 -7.05 7.08
N HIS A 30 13.92 -5.77 7.01
CA HIS A 30 15.31 -5.35 7.13
C HIS A 30 15.91 -5.79 8.47
N ARG A 31 15.23 -5.52 9.60
CA ARG A 31 15.68 -5.96 10.93
C ARG A 31 15.82 -7.48 11.02
N THR A 32 14.90 -8.21 10.40
CA THR A 32 14.84 -9.67 10.39
C THR A 32 16.01 -10.28 9.60
N ILE A 33 16.28 -9.77 8.40
CA ILE A 33 17.39 -10.21 7.53
C ILE A 33 18.75 -9.83 8.10
N SER A 34 18.88 -8.65 8.71
CA SER A 34 20.14 -8.18 9.31
C SER A 34 20.53 -8.90 10.60
N SER A 35 19.69 -9.81 11.12
CA SER A 35 20.01 -10.61 12.31
C SER A 35 20.87 -11.84 11.95
N TYR A 36 21.78 -12.21 12.86
CA TYR A 36 22.84 -13.21 12.64
C TYR A 36 22.31 -14.67 12.47
N GLU A 37 21.01 -14.90 12.67
CA GLU A 37 20.32 -16.21 12.57
C GLU A 37 19.41 -16.32 11.34
N ALA A 38 19.73 -15.59 10.27
CA ALA A 38 18.85 -15.36 9.11
C ALA A 38 18.23 -16.62 8.47
N SER A 39 18.75 -17.84 8.67
CA SER A 39 18.13 -19.06 8.13
C SER A 39 16.77 -19.41 8.74
N LEU A 40 16.55 -19.12 10.03
CA LEU A 40 15.26 -19.40 10.70
C LEU A 40 14.22 -18.31 10.37
N TYR A 41 14.70 -17.08 10.22
CA TYR A 41 13.86 -15.90 10.03
C TYR A 41 13.56 -15.55 8.56
N MET A 42 14.22 -16.22 7.61
CA MET A 42 13.95 -16.10 6.17
C MET A 42 12.50 -16.44 5.81
N GLN A 43 11.87 -17.39 6.51
CA GLN A 43 10.46 -17.74 6.26
C GLN A 43 9.51 -16.62 6.71
N GLU A 44 9.83 -15.94 7.80
CA GLU A 44 9.05 -14.78 8.29
C GLU A 44 9.23 -13.58 7.35
N ALA A 45 10.47 -13.34 6.89
CA ALA A 45 10.76 -12.33 5.88
C ALA A 45 9.99 -12.61 4.57
N ALA A 46 9.89 -13.86 4.14
CA ALA A 46 9.11 -14.24 2.96
C ALA A 46 7.61 -13.94 3.11
N LYS A 47 7.02 -14.20 4.28
CA LYS A 47 5.61 -13.84 4.56
C LYS A 47 5.41 -12.32 4.55
N LEU A 48 6.31 -11.57 5.17
CA LEU A 48 6.24 -10.10 5.21
C LEU A 48 6.35 -9.49 3.81
N LEU A 49 7.19 -10.07 2.93
CA LEU A 49 7.29 -9.67 1.53
C LEU A 49 5.99 -9.94 0.74
N ILE A 50 5.29 -11.05 1.03
CA ILE A 50 3.98 -11.34 0.43
C ILE A 50 2.96 -10.28 0.85
N VAL A 51 2.88 -9.95 2.14
CA VAL A 51 1.94 -8.93 2.64
C VAL A 51 2.26 -7.56 2.04
N ALA A 52 3.54 -7.17 1.97
CA ALA A 52 3.94 -5.91 1.33
C ALA A 52 3.52 -5.85 -0.15
N ARG A 53 3.59 -6.98 -0.87
CA ARG A 53 3.13 -7.09 -2.26
C ARG A 53 1.61 -6.93 -2.36
N GLU A 54 0.84 -7.57 -1.50
CA GLU A 54 -0.62 -7.47 -1.48
C GLU A 54 -1.08 -6.02 -1.22
N LEU A 55 -0.50 -5.37 -0.21
CA LEU A 55 -0.80 -3.96 0.10
C LEU A 55 -0.43 -3.02 -1.06
N THR A 56 0.69 -3.27 -1.74
CA THR A 56 1.09 -2.50 -2.92
C THR A 56 0.10 -2.67 -4.09
N GLN A 57 -0.42 -3.89 -4.27
CA GLN A 57 -1.44 -4.16 -5.30
C GLN A 57 -2.76 -3.47 -4.98
N GLU A 58 -3.18 -3.47 -3.71
CA GLU A 58 -4.37 -2.78 -3.25
C GLU A 58 -4.25 -1.26 -3.44
N ALA A 59 -3.12 -0.67 -3.05
CA ALA A 59 -2.84 0.76 -3.27
C ALA A 59 -2.89 1.15 -4.76
N ARG A 60 -2.36 0.29 -5.65
CA ARG A 60 -2.52 0.48 -7.11
C ARG A 60 -3.98 0.42 -7.55
N GLY A 61 -4.76 -0.52 -7.02
CA GLY A 61 -6.20 -0.61 -7.29
C GLY A 61 -6.95 0.67 -6.91
N CYS A 62 -6.67 1.19 -5.71
CA CYS A 62 -7.23 2.47 -5.24
C CYS A 62 -6.83 3.64 -6.15
N SER A 63 -5.56 3.71 -6.56
CA SER A 63 -5.07 4.77 -7.46
C SER A 63 -5.70 4.70 -8.86
N LEU A 64 -5.92 3.50 -9.39
CA LEU A 64 -6.61 3.29 -10.66
C LEU A 64 -8.08 3.69 -10.57
N SER A 65 -8.79 3.22 -9.54
CA SER A 65 -10.20 3.59 -9.31
C SER A 65 -10.38 5.10 -9.15
N LEU A 66 -9.42 5.77 -8.50
CA LEU A 66 -9.43 7.22 -8.38
C LEU A 66 -9.24 7.90 -9.74
N SER A 67 -8.32 7.40 -10.56
CA SER A 67 -8.05 7.93 -11.90
C SER A 67 -9.27 7.77 -12.83
N GLU A 68 -9.97 6.64 -12.74
CA GLU A 68 -11.23 6.38 -13.46
C GLU A 68 -12.34 7.35 -13.04
N GLN A 69 -12.54 7.54 -11.73
CA GLN A 69 -13.54 8.49 -11.21
C GLN A 69 -13.26 9.95 -11.61
N LEU A 70 -12.00 10.32 -11.79
CA LEU A 70 -11.60 11.65 -12.27
C LEU A 70 -11.85 11.82 -13.77
N ASN A 71 -11.59 10.79 -14.57
CA ASN A 71 -11.83 10.81 -16.02
C ASN A 71 -13.32 10.83 -16.37
N ASP A 72 -14.16 10.07 -15.65
CA ASP A 72 -15.61 10.03 -15.87
C ASP A 72 -16.31 11.38 -15.59
N LYS A 73 -15.65 12.27 -14.83
CA LYS A 73 -16.18 13.62 -14.51
C LYS A 73 -15.51 14.76 -15.26
N GLY A 74 -14.49 14.48 -16.06
CA GLY A 74 -13.82 15.46 -16.93
C GLY A 74 -14.38 15.51 -18.36
N GLY A 75 -15.38 14.68 -18.68
CA GLY A 75 -15.97 14.54 -20.02
C GLY A 75 -17.32 15.22 -20.25
N GLU A 76 -17.84 16.00 -19.29
CA GLU A 76 -19.04 16.84 -19.44
C GLU A 76 -18.71 18.34 -19.45
#